data_AF-A0A2P5A4V4-F1
#
_entry.id   AF-A0A2P5A4V4-F1
#
_cell.length_a   1.000
_cell.length_b   1.000
_cell.length_c   1.000
_cell.angle_alpha   90.00
_cell.angle_beta   90.00
_cell.angle_gamma   90.00
#
_symmetry.space_group_name_H-M   'P 1'
#
loop_
_entity.id
_entity.type
_entity.pdbx_description
1 polymer ?
#
loop_
_entity_poly.entity_id
_entity_poly.type
_entity_poly.pdbx_seq_one_letter_code
_entity_poly.pdbx_strand_id
1 'polypeptide(L)'
;MAVKIVDVCMVAPSPAATPDHSCSTLPLTFYDLQMLRSPLIQRLYCYQNSKTTSFFDSILPKLIHSLSHTLQHFLPLAGNLTWPRNSNKPVVVYVEGDA
;
A
#
# COMPACT_ATOMS: atom_id res chain seq x y z
N MET A 1 29.29 -1.37 3.06
CA MET A 1 28.56 -0.34 2.29
C MET A 1 27.36 0.09 3.10
N ALA A 2 27.14 1.40 3.26
CA ALA A 2 26.02 1.94 4.04
C ALA A 2 24.93 2.45 3.09
N VAL A 3 23.66 2.17 3.39
CA VAL A 3 22.50 2.68 2.67
C VAL A 3 22.04 3.98 3.33
N LYS A 4 21.70 4.99 2.53
CA LYS A 4 21.12 6.25 3.01
C LYS A 4 19.68 6.38 2.50
N ILE A 5 18.76 6.68 3.39
CA ILE A 5 17.38 7.04 3.03
C ILE A 5 17.41 8.45 2.41
N VAL A 6 16.85 8.58 1.21
CA VAL A 6 16.80 9.87 0.49
C VAL A 6 15.44 10.53 0.65
N ASP A 7 14.36 9.74 0.63
CA ASP A 7 12.99 10.23 0.77
C ASP A 7 12.07 9.14 1.35
N VAL A 8 10.99 9.55 1.99
CA VAL A 8 9.89 8.70 2.50
C VAL A 8 8.57 9.33 2.07
N CYS A 9 7.93 8.74 1.07
CA CYS A 9 6.68 9.25 0.53
C CYS A 9 5.51 8.38 1.03
N MET A 10 4.45 9.03 1.54
CA MET A 10 3.15 8.37 1.65
C MET A 10 2.38 8.55 0.34
N VAL A 11 1.77 7.48 -0.16
CA VAL A 11 1.12 7.47 -1.48
C VAL A 11 -0.35 7.14 -1.30
N ALA A 12 -1.20 8.16 -1.44
CA ALA A 12 -2.64 7.99 -1.38
C ALA A 12 -3.19 7.38 -2.68
N PRO A 13 -4.31 6.63 -2.61
CA PRO A 13 -5.05 6.21 -3.80
C PRO A 13 -5.47 7.41 -4.65
N SER A 14 -5.50 7.24 -5.96
CA SER A 14 -5.98 8.28 -6.87
C SER A 14 -7.48 8.55 -6.62
N PRO A 15 -7.95 9.81 -6.67
CA PRO A 15 -9.37 10.13 -6.46
C PRO A 15 -10.24 9.36 -7.45
N ALA A 16 -11.18 8.57 -6.93
CA ALA A 16 -12.08 7.82 -7.78
C ALA A 16 -13.11 8.74 -8.45
N ALA A 17 -13.51 8.39 -9.68
CA ALA A 17 -14.58 9.11 -10.39
C ALA A 17 -15.97 8.89 -9.76
N THR A 18 -16.11 7.90 -8.87
CA THR A 18 -17.36 7.51 -8.21
C THR A 18 -17.26 7.60 -6.68
N PRO A 19 -18.33 8.02 -5.99
CA PRO A 19 -18.34 8.28 -4.54
C PRO A 19 -18.18 7.02 -3.66
N ASP A 20 -18.29 5.83 -4.25
CA ASP A 20 -18.29 4.54 -3.55
C ASP A 20 -16.90 4.11 -3.02
N HIS A 21 -15.86 4.90 -3.28
CA HIS A 21 -14.46 4.59 -2.89
C HIS A 21 -13.94 5.39 -1.69
N SER A 22 -14.81 6.13 -1.00
CA SER A 22 -14.44 6.92 0.19
C SER A 22 -14.11 6.08 1.43
N CYS A 23 -14.58 4.83 1.48
CA CYS A 23 -14.29 3.88 2.55
C CYS A 23 -14.30 2.44 2.01
N SER A 24 -13.32 1.63 2.41
CA SER A 24 -13.25 0.20 2.08
C SER A 24 -12.98 -0.62 3.33
N THR A 25 -13.69 -1.73 3.48
CA THR A 25 -13.54 -2.64 4.62
C THR A 25 -13.34 -4.06 4.13
N LEU A 26 -12.23 -4.68 4.54
CA LEU A 26 -11.91 -6.07 4.22
C LEU A 26 -11.92 -6.92 5.50
N PRO A 27 -12.98 -7.72 5.75
CA PRO A 27 -13.03 -8.59 6.91
C PRO A 27 -12.06 -9.75 6.74
N LEU A 28 -11.27 -10.02 7.78
CA LEU A 28 -10.30 -11.10 7.73
C LEU A 28 -10.95 -12.48 7.86
N THR A 29 -10.41 -13.41 7.09
CA THR A 29 -10.75 -14.84 7.11
C THR A 29 -9.77 -15.61 7.99
N PHE A 30 -10.06 -16.89 8.25
CA PHE A 30 -9.17 -17.76 9.03
C PHE A 30 -7.75 -17.80 8.46
N TYR A 31 -7.60 -17.87 7.12
CA TYR A 31 -6.30 -17.90 6.47
C TYR A 31 -5.51 -16.61 6.69
N ASP A 32 -6.17 -15.46 6.64
CA ASP A 32 -5.53 -14.17 6.88
C ASP A 32 -5.01 -14.07 8.32
N LEU A 33 -5.79 -14.56 9.29
CA LEU A 33 -5.38 -14.59 10.71
C LEU A 33 -4.16 -15.47 10.95
N GLN A 34 -4.07 -16.61 10.24
CA GLN A 34 -2.90 -17.47 10.30
C GLN A 34 -1.68 -16.80 9.65
N MET A 35 -1.86 -16.11 8.52
CA MET A 35 -0.79 -15.36 7.87
C MET A 35 -0.30 -14.16 8.70
N LEU A 36 -1.18 -13.48 9.45
CA LEU A 36 -0.79 -12.36 10.34
C LEU A 36 0.18 -12.78 11.45
N ARG A 37 0.16 -14.05 11.86
CA ARG A 37 1.10 -14.60 12.85
C ARG A 37 2.44 -14.99 12.24
N SER A 38 2.53 -15.01 10.91
CA SER A 38 3.77 -15.32 10.18
C SER A 38 4.63 -14.07 10.07
N PRO A 39 5.97 -14.20 9.95
CA PRO A 39 6.83 -13.05 9.71
C PRO A 39 6.41 -12.30 8.43
N LEU A 40 6.57 -10.97 8.45
CA LEU A 40 6.21 -10.11 7.34
C LEU A 40 6.86 -10.59 6.04
N ILE A 41 6.06 -10.64 4.97
CA ILE A 41 6.55 -11.02 3.64
C ILE A 41 7.48 -9.92 3.14
N GLN A 42 8.77 -10.25 2.96
CA GLN A 42 9.75 -9.37 2.34
C GLN A 42 10.09 -9.89 0.95
N ARG A 43 9.92 -9.05 -0.08
CA ARG A 43 10.23 -9.39 -1.48
C ARG A 43 11.15 -8.34 -2.06
N LEU A 44 12.15 -8.78 -2.82
CA LEU A 44 13.12 -7.93 -3.48
C LEU A 44 13.11 -8.23 -4.99
N TYR A 45 12.96 -7.18 -5.79
CA TYR A 45 13.01 -7.25 -7.25
C TYR A 45 14.19 -6.42 -7.73
N CYS A 46 15.21 -7.08 -8.30
CA CYS A 46 16.38 -6.44 -8.89
C CYS A 46 16.17 -6.24 -10.38
N TYR A 47 16.27 -5.00 -10.83
CA TYR A 47 16.21 -4.65 -12.25
C TYR A 47 17.57 -4.10 -12.69
N GLN A 48 18.11 -4.65 -13.78
CA GLN A 48 19.29 -4.08 -14.41
C GLN A 48 18.88 -2.85 -15.21
N ASN A 49 19.44 -1.68 -14.88
CA ASN A 49 19.24 -0.46 -15.65
C ASN A 49 20.46 -0.21 -16.54
N SER A 50 20.28 -0.34 -17.86
CA SER A 50 21.33 -0.07 -18.85
C SER A 50 21.29 1.36 -19.41
N LYS A 51 20.31 2.18 -19.01
CA LYS A 51 20.11 3.54 -19.52
C LYS A 51 20.41 4.59 -18.46
N THR A 52 20.86 5.77 -18.90
CA THR A 52 21.04 7.01 -18.10
C THR A 52 19.71 7.65 -17.68
N THR A 53 18.69 6.84 -17.41
CA THR A 53 17.40 7.36 -16.93
C THR A 53 17.58 7.91 -15.53
N SER A 54 17.28 9.20 -15.34
CA SER A 54 17.32 9.82 -14.01
C SER A 54 16.29 9.13 -13.11
N PHE A 55 16.78 8.53 -12.02
CA PHE A 55 15.95 7.82 -11.07
C PHE A 55 14.94 8.78 -10.42
N PHE A 56 15.42 9.91 -9.91
CA PHE A 56 14.61 10.89 -9.20
C PHE A 56 13.65 11.66 -10.12
N ASP A 57 14.06 11.98 -11.35
CA ASP A 57 13.21 12.78 -12.24
C ASP A 57 12.22 11.94 -13.06
N SER A 58 12.49 10.65 -13.24
CA SER A 58 11.67 9.79 -14.12
C SER A 58 11.09 8.57 -13.42
N ILE A 59 11.92 7.76 -12.77
CA ILE A 59 11.48 6.47 -12.24
C ILE A 59 10.62 6.68 -10.99
N LEU A 60 11.10 7.48 -10.04
CA LEU A 60 10.41 7.72 -8.77
C LEU A 60 9.01 8.34 -8.97
N PRO A 61 8.80 9.41 -9.76
CA PRO A 61 7.46 9.97 -9.98
C PRO A 61 6.52 8.99 -10.67
N LYS A 62 7.02 8.19 -11.63
CA LYS A 62 6.21 7.15 -12.30
C LYS A 62 5.80 6.05 -11.34
N LEU A 63 6.69 5.60 -10.45
CA LEU A 63 6.38 4.60 -9.43
C LEU A 63 5.31 5.12 -8.46
N ILE A 64 5.46 6.35 -7.96
CA ILE A 64 4.47 6.98 -7.08
C ILE A 64 3.11 7.08 -7.78
N HIS A 65 3.08 7.59 -9.01
CA HIS A 65 1.83 7.78 -9.76
C HIS A 65 1.14 6.45 -10.10
N SER A 66 1.89 5.46 -10.59
CA SER A 66 1.34 4.13 -10.90
C SER A 66 0.86 3.39 -9.66
N LEU A 67 1.56 3.54 -8.52
CA LEU A 67 1.12 2.99 -7.25
C LEU A 67 -0.19 3.65 -6.79
N SER A 68 -0.29 4.97 -6.85
CA SER A 68 -1.51 5.71 -6.51
C SER A 68 -2.73 5.24 -7.31
N HIS A 69 -2.57 5.04 -8.63
CA HIS A 69 -3.63 4.47 -9.47
C HIS A 69 -3.93 3.01 -9.15
N THR A 70 -2.91 2.20 -8.85
CA THR A 70 -3.13 0.79 -8.48
C THR A 70 -3.88 0.67 -7.16
N LEU A 71 -3.57 1.51 -6.17
CA LEU A 71 -4.23 1.50 -4.87
C LEU A 71 -5.73 1.81 -4.97
N GLN A 72 -6.18 2.56 -5.97
CA GLN A 72 -7.62 2.76 -6.23
C GLN A 72 -8.37 1.43 -6.44
N HIS A 73 -7.71 0.43 -7.04
CA HIS A 73 -8.28 -0.90 -7.26
C HIS A 73 -8.05 -1.86 -6.08
N PHE A 74 -7.07 -1.58 -5.23
CA PHE A 74 -6.68 -2.40 -4.09
C PHE A 74 -6.70 -1.59 -2.79
N LEU A 75 -7.81 -0.88 -2.53
CA LEU A 75 -7.96 0.04 -1.39
C LEU A 75 -7.54 -0.54 -0.03
N PRO A 76 -7.82 -1.82 0.31
CA PRO A 76 -7.35 -2.38 1.57
C PRO A 76 -5.83 -2.33 1.77
N LEU A 77 -5.02 -2.24 0.71
CA LEU A 77 -3.57 -2.09 0.82
C LEU A 77 -3.12 -0.69 1.26
N ALA A 78 -3.97 0.32 1.08
CA ALA A 78 -3.76 1.68 1.59
C ALA A 78 -4.41 1.90 2.97
N GLY A 79 -5.09 0.89 3.51
CA GLY A 79 -5.80 0.96 4.79
C GLY A 79 -4.98 0.44 5.97
N ASN A 80 -5.58 0.51 7.15
CA ASN A 80 -5.00 0.09 8.41
C ASN A 80 -5.68 -1.16 8.97
N LEU A 81 -4.91 -2.03 9.62
CA LEU A 81 -5.44 -3.16 10.37
C LEU A 81 -5.97 -2.68 11.72
N THR A 82 -7.27 -2.82 11.95
CA THR A 82 -7.94 -2.39 13.17
C THR A 82 -8.61 -3.57 13.87
N TRP A 83 -8.79 -3.47 15.19
CA TRP A 83 -9.53 -4.46 15.99
C TRP A 83 -10.63 -3.78 16.81
N PRO A 84 -11.85 -3.71 16.27
CA PRO A 84 -12.98 -3.15 16.99
C PRO A 84 -13.26 -3.91 18.28
N ARG A 85 -13.53 -3.20 19.38
CA ARG A 85 -13.77 -3.81 20.71
C ARG A 85 -14.99 -4.75 20.74
N ASN A 86 -15.95 -4.51 19.86
CA ASN A 86 -17.17 -5.30 19.69
C ASN A 86 -17.01 -6.45 18.66
N SER A 87 -15.82 -6.64 18.10
CA SER A 87 -15.53 -7.68 17.12
C SER A 87 -14.62 -8.75 17.70
N ASN A 88 -14.95 -10.01 17.41
CA ASN A 88 -14.10 -11.16 17.72
C ASN A 88 -12.93 -11.32 16.74
N LYS A 89 -12.87 -10.52 15.67
CA LYS A 89 -11.82 -10.57 14.65
C LYS A 89 -11.36 -9.18 14.18
N PRO A 90 -10.08 -9.02 13.82
CA PRO A 90 -9.58 -7.81 13.19
C PRO A 90 -10.09 -7.63 11.76
N VAL A 91 -9.99 -6.40 11.27
CA VAL A 91 -10.49 -5.97 9.96
C VAL A 91 -9.54 -4.91 9.38
N VAL A 92 -9.33 -4.95 8.07
CA VAL A 92 -8.60 -3.88 7.38
C VAL A 92 -9.60 -2.82 6.94
N VAL A 93 -9.36 -1.58 7.33
CA VAL A 93 -10.22 -0.44 7.00
C VAL A 93 -9.37 0.62 6.31
N TYR A 94 -9.85 1.07 5.16
CA TYR A 94 -9.34 2.26 4.50
C TYR A 94 -10.40 3.35 4.58
N VAL A 95 -9.99 4.53 5.04
CA VAL A 95 -10.76 5.77 4.96
C VAL A 95 -9.96 6.79 4.14
N GLU A 96 -10.65 7.60 3.35
CA GLU A 96 -10.03 8.71 2.63
C GLU A 96 -9.23 9.61 3.59
N GLY A 97 -7.93 9.76 3.33
CA GLY A 97 -7.00 10.51 4.18
C GLY A 97 -6.14 9.66 5.14
N ASP A 98 -6.29 8.34 5.15
CA ASP A 98 -5.40 7.44 5.92
C ASP A 98 -3.95 7.41 5.40
N ALA A 99 -3.74 7.76 4.13
CA ALA A 99 -2.47 7.72 3.42
C ALA A 99 -1.88 9.11 3.18
#